data_AF-A0A3D5NUX6-F1
#
_entry.id   AF-A0A3D5NUX6-F1
#
_cell.length_a   1.000
_cell.length_b   1.000
_cell.length_c   1.000
_cell.angle_alpha   90.00
_cell.angle_beta   90.00
_cell.angle_gamma   90.00
#
_symmetry.space_group_name_H-M   'P 1'
#
loop_
_entity.id
_entity.type
_entity.pdbx_description
1 polymer ?
#
loop_
_entity_poly.entity_id
_entity_poly.type
_entity_poly.pdbx_seq_one_letter_code
_entity_poly.pdbx_strand_id
1 'polypeptide(L)'
;GEPIPYANVMLKGAQLGAVSTTEGYFVVTGVPVGQDTLVVSMIGYTLRKIPLAVVQDENVRLDVRMVEEILEGVAVTVTAERQKFKELVTTSTVTLQQRDIEVAPAFVEADVFRAIQMLPGVQSINDFSSALYVRGSTPDQNLIMLDGITVYNPSHLGGVFSTFNTDAIKEADFRAGGFEARYGGRMGSILNIVNREGNTEEFAGKANISFLSSKLLLEGPLPGNSENSKIKGSWMLAGRRTYIDAIVNGIWQLYRLRNQNAVNPDGSKVVLP
;
A
#
# COMPACT_ATOMS: atom_id res chain seq x y z
N GLY A 1 3.02 14.10 6.75
CA GLY A 1 2.17 13.60 5.65
C GLY A 1 3.06 12.94 4.64
N GLU A 2 2.56 11.98 3.86
CA GLU A 2 3.39 11.25 2.90
C GLU A 2 3.84 12.13 1.72
N PRO A 3 5.05 11.92 1.18
CA PRO A 3 5.50 12.59 -0.01
C PRO A 3 4.69 12.13 -1.23
N ILE A 4 4.26 13.09 -2.07
CA ILE A 4 3.52 12.82 -3.31
C ILE A 4 4.49 12.87 -4.48
N PRO A 5 4.81 11.72 -5.12
CA PRO A 5 5.74 11.68 -6.23
C PRO A 5 5.07 12.13 -7.53
N TYR A 6 5.87 12.71 -8.43
CA TYR A 6 5.48 13.09 -9.79
C TYR A 6 4.31 14.08 -9.92
N ALA A 7 4.02 14.86 -8.87
CA ALA A 7 3.06 15.96 -8.94
C ALA A 7 3.59 17.06 -9.88
N ASN A 8 2.71 17.62 -10.69
CA ASN A 8 3.05 18.70 -11.61
C ASN A 8 2.94 20.05 -10.88
N VAL A 9 4.01 20.85 -10.91
CA VAL A 9 4.12 22.15 -10.24
C VAL A 9 4.41 23.21 -11.30
N MET A 10 3.47 24.13 -11.57
CA MET A 10 3.59 25.12 -12.64
C MET A 10 3.21 26.52 -12.18
N LEU A 11 3.79 27.55 -12.81
CA LEU A 11 3.30 28.92 -12.68
C LEU A 11 2.11 29.17 -13.60
N LYS A 12 1.06 29.80 -13.06
CA LYS A 12 -0.18 30.06 -13.77
C LYS A 12 0.07 30.91 -15.02
N GLY A 13 -0.16 30.33 -16.21
CA GLY A 13 -0.03 31.03 -17.49
C GLY A 13 1.38 31.04 -18.08
N ALA A 14 2.37 30.44 -17.40
CA ALA A 14 3.71 30.22 -17.92
C ALA A 14 3.95 28.73 -18.25
N GLN A 15 4.84 28.45 -19.19
CA GLN A 15 5.38 27.08 -19.41
C GLN A 15 6.50 26.75 -18.39
N LEU A 16 6.60 27.51 -17.30
CA LEU A 16 7.64 27.37 -16.29
C LEU A 16 7.10 26.55 -15.11
N GLY A 17 7.80 25.47 -14.78
CA GLY A 17 7.39 24.53 -13.76
C GLY A 17 8.40 23.41 -13.53
N ALA A 18 8.02 22.45 -12.69
CA ALA A 18 8.80 21.26 -12.35
C ALA A 18 7.85 20.10 -12.02
N VAL A 19 8.41 18.90 -11.96
CA VAL A 19 7.73 17.69 -11.48
C VAL A 19 8.36 17.27 -10.16
N SER A 20 7.57 16.85 -9.17
CA SER A 20 8.12 16.40 -7.89
C SER A 20 8.88 15.07 -8.03
N THR A 21 9.96 14.91 -7.26
CA THR A 21 10.74 13.67 -7.20
C THR A 21 9.96 12.57 -6.50
N THR A 22 10.51 11.35 -6.46
CA THR A 22 10.01 10.19 -5.71
C THR A 22 9.82 10.48 -4.22
N GLU A 23 10.59 11.42 -3.67
CA GLU A 23 10.54 11.87 -2.28
C GLU A 23 9.69 13.14 -2.09
N GLY A 24 8.97 13.60 -3.13
CA GLY A 24 8.06 14.74 -3.07
C GLY A 24 8.72 16.12 -3.13
N TYR A 25 10.02 16.21 -3.40
CA TYR A 25 10.72 17.50 -3.55
C TYR A 25 10.54 18.07 -4.96
N PHE A 26 10.49 19.40 -5.08
CA PHE A 26 10.47 20.09 -6.38
C PHE A 26 11.29 21.38 -6.32
N VAL A 27 11.81 21.81 -7.48
CA VAL A 27 12.54 23.08 -7.63
C VAL A 27 12.11 23.74 -8.93
N VAL A 28 11.56 24.95 -8.86
CA VAL A 28 11.23 25.78 -10.04
C VAL A 28 12.22 26.94 -10.08
N THR A 29 13.06 26.99 -11.11
CA THR A 29 14.07 28.02 -11.30
C THR A 29 13.63 29.08 -12.30
N GLY A 30 14.16 30.31 -12.19
CA GLY A 30 13.91 31.36 -13.19
C GLY A 30 12.52 31.99 -13.11
N VAL A 31 11.91 31.98 -11.91
CA VAL A 31 10.59 32.57 -11.69
C VAL A 31 10.66 34.10 -11.85
N PRO A 32 9.80 34.73 -12.67
CA PRO A 32 9.76 36.18 -12.81
C PRO A 32 9.46 36.89 -11.48
N VAL A 33 10.06 38.07 -11.28
CA VAL A 33 9.79 38.93 -10.12
C VAL A 33 8.38 39.52 -10.25
N GLY A 34 7.58 39.44 -9.19
CA GLY A 34 6.22 39.95 -9.18
C GLY A 34 5.24 39.09 -8.39
N GLN A 35 3.94 39.38 -8.56
CA GLN A 35 2.88 38.52 -8.03
C GLN A 35 2.56 37.43 -9.04
N ASP A 36 2.65 36.20 -8.58
CA ASP A 36 2.40 35.02 -9.41
C ASP A 36 1.50 34.03 -8.66
N THR A 37 1.09 32.96 -9.33
CA THR A 37 0.33 31.88 -8.70
C THR A 37 0.94 30.54 -9.07
N LEU A 38 1.42 29.79 -8.08
CA LEU A 38 1.79 28.40 -8.24
C LEU A 38 0.53 27.55 -8.34
N VAL A 39 0.52 26.64 -9.31
CA VAL A 39 -0.53 25.65 -9.51
C VAL A 39 0.10 24.28 -9.38
N VAL A 40 -0.38 23.50 -8.42
CA VAL A 40 0.08 22.13 -8.20
C VAL A 40 -1.07 21.18 -8.49
N SER A 41 -0.82 20.17 -9.32
CA SER A 41 -1.81 19.17 -9.73
C SER A 41 -1.25 17.76 -9.68
N MET A 42 -2.10 16.82 -9.28
CA MET A 42 -1.84 15.39 -9.32
C MET A 42 -3.18 14.66 -9.48
N ILE A 43 -3.20 13.58 -10.26
CA ILE A 43 -4.42 12.79 -10.47
C ILE A 43 -4.88 12.19 -9.13
N GLY A 44 -6.17 12.33 -8.81
CA GLY A 44 -6.73 11.89 -7.52
C GLY A 44 -6.55 12.90 -6.38
N TYR A 45 -6.10 14.12 -6.69
CA TYR A 45 -5.98 15.20 -5.72
C TYR A 45 -6.61 16.49 -6.25
N THR A 46 -7.15 17.31 -5.35
CA THR A 46 -7.69 18.63 -5.67
C THR A 46 -6.57 19.56 -6.14
N LEU A 47 -6.85 20.29 -7.22
CA LEU A 47 -5.98 21.33 -7.77
C LEU A 47 -5.66 22.41 -6.71
N ARG A 48 -4.38 22.57 -6.36
CA ARG A 48 -3.95 23.61 -5.40
C ARG A 48 -3.41 24.83 -6.14
N LYS A 49 -3.89 26.01 -5.76
CA LYS A 49 -3.45 27.31 -6.26
C LYS A 49 -2.90 28.14 -5.10
N ILE A 50 -1.64 28.54 -5.19
CA ILE A 50 -0.92 29.23 -4.12
C ILE A 50 -0.43 30.57 -4.68
N PRO A 51 -0.95 31.71 -4.22
CA PRO A 51 -0.42 33.02 -4.56
C PRO A 51 1.02 33.16 -4.04
N LEU A 52 1.90 33.70 -4.87
CA LEU A 52 3.31 33.93 -4.57
C LEU A 52 3.64 35.40 -4.79
N ALA A 53 4.47 35.96 -3.93
CA ALA A 53 5.16 37.21 -4.19
C ALA A 53 6.65 36.90 -4.33
N VAL A 54 7.18 37.04 -5.54
CA VAL A 54 8.57 36.72 -5.87
C VAL A 54 9.36 38.00 -5.89
N VAL A 55 10.34 38.10 -5.00
CA VAL A 55 11.27 39.22 -4.89
C VAL A 55 12.60 38.81 -5.52
N GLN A 56 13.30 39.77 -6.11
CA GLN A 56 14.60 39.53 -6.74
C GLN A 56 15.61 38.98 -5.71
N ASP A 57 16.36 37.96 -6.10
CA ASP A 57 17.41 37.29 -5.31
C ASP A 57 16.96 36.61 -4.00
N GLU A 58 15.66 36.32 -3.86
CA GLU A 58 15.11 35.57 -2.72
C GLU A 58 14.63 34.16 -3.13
N ASN A 59 14.99 33.16 -2.32
CA ASN A 59 14.49 31.80 -2.49
C ASN A 59 13.24 31.60 -1.64
N VAL A 60 12.09 31.34 -2.28
CA VAL A 60 10.85 31.02 -1.57
C VAL A 60 10.77 29.51 -1.33
N ARG A 61 10.74 29.10 -0.06
CA ARG A 61 10.48 27.70 0.32
C ARG A 61 8.98 27.50 0.53
N LEU A 62 8.40 26.53 -0.16
CA LEU A 62 6.97 26.21 -0.09
C LEU A 62 6.77 24.74 0.22
N ASP A 63 5.99 24.47 1.26
CA ASP A 63 5.48 23.13 1.55
C ASP A 63 4.01 23.06 1.06
N VAL A 64 3.78 22.29 -0.01
CA VAL A 64 2.44 22.18 -0.64
C VAL A 64 1.73 20.92 -0.16
N ARG A 65 0.61 21.09 0.53
CA ARG A 65 -0.30 19.98 0.89
C ARG A 65 -1.39 19.83 -0.15
N MET A 66 -1.47 18.65 -0.74
CA MET A 66 -2.55 18.23 -1.62
C MET A 66 -3.65 17.56 -0.78
N VAL A 67 -4.90 17.69 -1.23
CA VAL A 67 -6.05 17.04 -0.61
C VAL A 67 -6.56 16.01 -1.59
N GLU A 68 -6.78 14.77 -1.14
CA GLU A 68 -7.30 13.70 -1.99
C GLU A 68 -8.71 14.02 -2.46
N GLU A 69 -8.99 13.73 -3.73
CA GLU A 69 -10.28 13.93 -4.35
C GLU A 69 -10.69 12.67 -5.11
N ILE A 70 -11.85 12.13 -4.76
CA ILE A 70 -12.44 10.99 -5.46
C ILE A 70 -12.92 11.49 -6.82
N LEU A 71 -12.26 11.02 -7.89
CA LEU A 71 -12.68 11.32 -9.26
C LEU A 71 -13.96 10.52 -9.56
N GLU A 72 -15.13 11.16 -9.44
CA GLU A 72 -16.37 10.62 -10.00
C GLU A 72 -16.24 10.62 -11.53
N GLY A 73 -16.53 9.46 -12.15
CA GLY A 73 -16.26 9.20 -13.56
C GLY A 73 -17.01 10.15 -14.51
N VAL A 74 -16.40 11.27 -14.85
CA VAL A 74 -16.78 12.05 -16.03
C VAL A 74 -16.10 11.38 -17.22
N ALA A 75 -16.91 10.92 -18.18
CA ALA A 75 -16.42 10.37 -19.43
C ALA A 75 -15.51 11.38 -20.14
N VAL A 76 -14.21 11.11 -20.17
CA VAL A 76 -13.25 11.92 -20.91
C VAL A 76 -13.27 11.46 -22.37
N THR A 77 -13.72 12.34 -23.26
CA THR A 77 -13.46 12.19 -24.70
C THR A 77 -11.96 12.37 -24.92
N VAL A 78 -11.24 11.27 -25.12
CA VAL A 78 -9.80 11.27 -25.38
C VAL A 78 -9.56 11.69 -26.83
N THR A 79 -9.23 12.95 -27.08
CA THR A 79 -8.52 13.35 -28.32
C THR A 79 -7.03 13.28 -28.05
N ALA A 80 -6.42 12.13 -28.38
CA ALA A 80 -4.97 11.95 -28.29
C ALA A 80 -4.29 12.46 -29.57
N GLU A 81 -3.56 13.57 -29.48
CA GLU A 81 -2.44 13.81 -30.40
C GLU A 81 -1.24 13.01 -29.87
N ARG A 82 -0.82 12.02 -30.65
CA ARG A 82 0.16 11.01 -30.25
C ARG A 82 1.57 11.60 -30.22
N GLN A 83 1.97 12.21 -29.10
CA GLN A 83 3.39 12.35 -28.78
C GLN A 83 3.92 11.00 -28.28
N LYS A 84 4.83 10.40 -29.06
CA LYS A 84 5.57 9.19 -28.68
C LYS A 84 6.43 9.47 -27.44
N PHE A 85 5.88 9.29 -26.24
CA PHE A 85 6.69 8.98 -25.08
C PHE A 85 7.22 7.56 -25.26
N LYS A 86 8.54 7.42 -25.50
CA LYS A 86 9.26 6.18 -25.23
C LYS A 86 9.38 6.07 -23.71
N GLU A 87 8.29 5.70 -23.05
CA GLU A 87 8.38 5.21 -21.70
C GLU A 87 9.16 3.89 -21.76
N LEU A 88 10.23 3.79 -20.99
CA LEU A 88 10.87 2.51 -20.70
C LEU A 88 9.89 1.71 -19.86
N VAL A 89 8.85 1.16 -20.48
CA VAL A 89 7.89 0.28 -19.83
C VAL A 89 8.70 -0.94 -19.38
N THR A 90 9.05 -0.98 -18.10
CA THR A 90 9.62 -2.18 -17.48
C THR A 90 8.57 -3.27 -17.62
N THR A 91 8.74 -4.09 -18.65
CA THR A 91 7.76 -5.11 -19.02
C THR A 91 7.59 -6.05 -17.82
N SER A 92 6.35 -6.25 -17.35
CA SER A 92 6.01 -7.09 -16.18
C SER A 92 6.14 -6.46 -14.79
N THR A 93 6.24 -5.13 -14.66
CA THR A 93 6.14 -4.45 -13.35
C THR A 93 4.76 -3.82 -13.17
N VAL A 94 4.17 -4.00 -11.99
CA VAL A 94 2.94 -3.36 -11.56
C VAL A 94 3.15 -2.84 -10.14
N THR A 95 2.87 -1.56 -9.91
CA THR A 95 2.86 -0.96 -8.57
C THR A 95 1.40 -0.78 -8.15
N LEU A 96 1.02 -1.39 -7.04
CA LEU A 96 -0.30 -1.23 -6.42
C LEU A 96 -0.17 -0.24 -5.26
N GLN A 97 -0.92 0.85 -5.27
CA GLN A 97 -1.01 1.76 -4.14
C GLN A 97 -1.94 1.17 -3.07
N GLN A 98 -1.87 1.71 -1.84
CA GLN A 98 -2.75 1.30 -0.74
C GLN A 98 -4.23 1.22 -1.15
N ARG A 99 -4.72 2.25 -1.84
CA ARG A 99 -6.10 2.30 -2.33
C ARG A 99 -6.45 1.14 -3.25
N ASP A 100 -5.53 0.71 -4.12
CA ASP A 100 -5.77 -0.37 -5.08
C ASP A 100 -5.93 -1.70 -4.34
N ILE A 101 -5.17 -1.87 -3.25
CA ILE A 101 -5.25 -3.04 -2.36
C ILE A 101 -6.55 -3.00 -1.54
N GLU A 102 -6.97 -1.83 -1.07
CA GLU A 102 -8.19 -1.67 -0.25
C GLU A 102 -9.47 -1.93 -1.04
N VAL A 103 -9.52 -1.55 -2.32
CA VAL A 103 -10.71 -1.75 -3.18
C VAL A 103 -10.71 -3.10 -3.91
N ALA A 104 -9.60 -3.85 -3.87
CA ALA A 104 -9.53 -5.17 -4.48
C ALA A 104 -10.52 -6.13 -3.78
N PRO A 105 -11.28 -6.94 -4.54
CA PRO A 105 -12.11 -7.98 -3.98
C PRO A 105 -11.36 -8.86 -2.97
N ALA A 106 -11.95 -8.98 -1.78
CA ALA A 106 -11.36 -9.71 -0.67
C ALA A 106 -12.38 -10.69 -0.06
N PHE A 107 -11.89 -11.79 0.51
CA PHE A 107 -12.76 -12.77 1.16
C PHE A 107 -13.37 -12.23 2.47
N VAL A 108 -12.57 -11.56 3.28
CA VAL A 108 -13.01 -11.00 4.58
C VAL A 108 -12.47 -9.59 4.77
N GLU A 109 -11.19 -9.39 4.47
CA GLU A 109 -10.49 -8.12 4.64
C GLU A 109 -9.54 -7.91 3.48
N ALA A 110 -9.28 -6.64 3.13
CA ALA A 110 -8.27 -6.27 2.16
C ALA A 110 -6.95 -6.99 2.44
N ASP A 111 -6.32 -7.49 1.38
CA ASP A 111 -5.12 -8.31 1.46
C ASP A 111 -4.28 -8.12 0.20
N VAL A 112 -3.00 -7.78 0.39
CA VAL A 112 -2.08 -7.48 -0.71
C VAL A 112 -1.84 -8.68 -1.63
N PHE A 113 -1.85 -9.92 -1.12
CA PHE A 113 -1.69 -11.09 -1.96
C PHE A 113 -2.92 -11.34 -2.82
N ARG A 114 -4.12 -11.03 -2.30
CA ARG A 114 -5.37 -11.13 -3.08
C ARG A 114 -5.44 -10.08 -4.18
N ALA A 115 -5.01 -8.86 -3.91
CA ALA A 115 -4.87 -7.85 -4.96
C ALA A 115 -3.89 -8.31 -6.06
N ILE A 116 -2.75 -8.90 -5.69
CA ILE A 116 -1.76 -9.42 -6.65
C ILE A 116 -2.28 -10.63 -7.42
N GLN A 117 -3.09 -11.50 -6.81
CA GLN A 117 -3.72 -12.63 -7.49
C GLN A 117 -4.65 -12.22 -8.65
N MET A 118 -5.07 -10.95 -8.71
CA MET A 118 -5.86 -10.41 -9.82
C MET A 118 -5.01 -9.96 -11.01
N LEU A 119 -3.68 -9.88 -10.83
CA LEU A 119 -2.78 -9.48 -11.89
C LEU A 119 -2.59 -10.61 -12.92
N PRO A 120 -2.49 -10.28 -14.22
CA PRO A 120 -2.24 -11.28 -15.25
C PRO A 120 -0.97 -12.09 -15.00
N GLY A 121 -1.09 -13.41 -15.10
CA GLY A 121 0.04 -14.34 -14.88
C GLY A 121 0.29 -14.69 -13.42
N VAL A 122 -0.54 -14.21 -12.49
CA VAL A 122 -0.60 -14.69 -11.11
C VAL A 122 -1.80 -15.62 -10.97
N GLN A 123 -1.59 -16.79 -10.38
CA GLN A 123 -2.63 -17.78 -10.14
C GLN A 123 -2.71 -18.12 -8.66
N SER A 124 -3.91 -18.45 -8.22
CA SER A 124 -4.16 -19.17 -6.98
C SER A 124 -4.68 -20.57 -7.27
N ILE A 125 -4.32 -21.54 -6.43
CA ILE A 125 -4.84 -22.91 -6.50
C ILE A 125 -6.29 -23.01 -6.04
N ASN A 126 -6.76 -22.09 -5.18
CA ASN A 126 -8.14 -21.99 -4.71
C ASN A 126 -8.35 -20.69 -3.93
N ASP A 127 -9.61 -20.40 -3.58
CA ASP A 127 -9.99 -19.19 -2.85
C ASP A 127 -9.42 -19.15 -1.42
N PHE A 128 -9.10 -20.29 -0.82
CA PHE A 128 -8.54 -20.40 0.52
C PHE A 128 -7.00 -20.36 0.56
N SER A 129 -6.34 -20.08 -0.56
CA SER A 129 -4.88 -19.97 -0.66
C SER A 129 -4.47 -18.57 -1.09
N SER A 130 -3.64 -17.89 -0.29
CA SER A 130 -2.94 -16.64 -0.62
C SER A 130 -1.62 -16.90 -1.35
N ALA A 131 -1.21 -18.16 -1.52
CA ALA A 131 0.01 -18.50 -2.23
C ALA A 131 0.00 -17.96 -3.67
N LEU A 132 1.13 -17.38 -4.08
CA LEU A 132 1.28 -16.72 -5.37
C LEU A 132 1.98 -17.68 -6.35
N TYR A 133 1.27 -18.17 -7.36
CA TYR A 133 1.87 -18.93 -8.45
C TYR A 133 2.07 -17.99 -9.63
N VAL A 134 3.31 -17.67 -9.97
CA VAL A 134 3.59 -16.63 -10.97
C VAL A 134 4.22 -17.25 -12.20
N ARG A 135 3.53 -17.17 -13.34
CA ARG A 135 3.98 -17.68 -14.65
C ARG A 135 4.48 -19.14 -14.57
N GLY A 136 3.77 -19.99 -13.82
CA GLY A 136 4.10 -21.40 -13.63
C GLY A 136 5.14 -21.69 -12.53
N SER A 137 5.70 -20.66 -11.90
CA SER A 137 6.60 -20.80 -10.75
C SER A 137 5.83 -21.10 -9.47
N THR A 138 6.44 -21.87 -8.58
CA THR A 138 5.86 -22.22 -7.28
C THR A 138 6.06 -21.09 -6.27
N PRO A 139 5.25 -21.03 -5.18
CA PRO A 139 5.27 -19.92 -4.24
C PRO A 139 6.64 -19.67 -3.57
N ASP A 140 7.43 -20.73 -3.36
CA ASP A 140 8.78 -20.70 -2.80
C ASP A 140 9.82 -20.02 -3.71
N GLN A 141 9.52 -19.89 -5.00
CA GLN A 141 10.40 -19.27 -6.00
C GLN A 141 10.18 -17.76 -6.12
N ASN A 142 9.17 -17.21 -5.44
CA ASN A 142 8.95 -15.77 -5.35
C ASN A 142 9.78 -15.17 -4.23
N LEU A 143 10.32 -13.97 -4.43
CA LEU A 143 10.88 -13.14 -3.36
C LEU A 143 9.82 -12.20 -2.85
N ILE A 144 9.52 -12.29 -1.57
CA ILE A 144 8.60 -11.37 -0.90
C ILE A 144 9.42 -10.56 0.10
N MET A 145 9.32 -9.24 0.01
CA MET A 145 10.06 -8.30 0.83
C MET A 145 9.11 -7.30 1.48
N LEU A 146 9.49 -6.84 2.67
CA LEU A 146 8.93 -5.70 3.35
C LEU A 146 10.04 -4.70 3.59
N ASP A 147 9.92 -3.50 3.01
CA ASP A 147 10.95 -2.45 3.05
C ASP A 147 12.34 -2.98 2.63
N GLY A 148 12.37 -3.85 1.60
CA GLY A 148 13.59 -4.48 1.10
C GLY A 148 14.11 -5.67 1.92
N ILE A 149 13.50 -6.00 3.06
CA ILE A 149 13.88 -7.15 3.91
C ILE A 149 13.08 -8.38 3.51
N THR A 150 13.77 -9.51 3.28
CA THR A 150 13.12 -10.77 2.87
C THR A 150 12.20 -11.32 3.97
N VAL A 151 10.96 -11.67 3.59
CA VAL A 151 9.96 -12.30 4.46
C VAL A 151 9.74 -13.75 4.02
N TYR A 152 10.17 -14.71 4.84
CA TYR A 152 10.10 -16.14 4.52
C TYR A 152 8.73 -16.78 4.78
N ASN A 153 8.00 -16.29 5.78
CA ASN A 153 6.64 -16.74 6.07
C ASN A 153 5.64 -15.58 5.93
N PRO A 154 5.29 -15.20 4.70
CA PRO A 154 4.50 -14.01 4.42
C PRO A 154 2.99 -14.27 4.53
N SER A 155 2.58 -15.44 5.02
CA SER A 155 1.18 -15.82 5.19
C SER A 155 0.92 -16.37 6.59
N HIS A 156 -0.33 -16.26 7.05
CA HIS A 156 -0.79 -16.89 8.28
C HIS A 156 -2.04 -17.74 8.02
N LEU A 157 -2.56 -18.37 9.09
CA LEU A 157 -3.75 -19.21 9.03
C LEU A 157 -3.64 -20.30 7.93
N GLY A 158 -2.53 -21.05 7.95
CA GLY A 158 -2.30 -22.11 6.96
C GLY A 158 -2.20 -21.63 5.51
N GLY A 159 -1.98 -20.33 5.27
CA GLY A 159 -1.84 -19.77 3.93
C GLY A 159 -3.10 -19.12 3.39
N VAL A 160 -4.12 -18.81 4.20
CA VAL A 160 -5.36 -18.17 3.71
C VAL A 160 -5.19 -16.67 3.51
N PHE A 161 -4.40 -16.03 4.38
CA PHE A 161 -4.20 -14.58 4.42
C PHE A 161 -2.71 -14.24 4.42
N SER A 162 -2.38 -13.05 3.92
CA SER A 162 -1.05 -12.49 4.07
C SER A 162 -0.82 -11.95 5.48
N THR A 163 0.45 -11.91 5.89
CA THR A 163 0.88 -11.40 7.19
C THR A 163 0.83 -9.88 7.27
N PHE A 164 0.83 -9.19 6.13
CA PHE A 164 0.96 -7.74 6.04
C PHE A 164 -0.32 -7.01 6.49
N ASN A 165 -0.13 -5.86 7.13
CA ASN A 165 -1.24 -4.97 7.49
C ASN A 165 -1.46 -3.97 6.37
N THR A 166 -2.55 -4.11 5.62
CA THR A 166 -2.91 -3.21 4.51
C THR A 166 -3.02 -1.75 4.93
N ASP A 167 -3.40 -1.46 6.18
CA ASP A 167 -3.49 -0.08 6.70
C ASP A 167 -2.11 0.59 6.85
N ALA A 168 -1.03 -0.18 6.88
CA ALA A 168 0.36 0.28 7.01
C ALA A 168 1.14 0.23 5.69
N ILE A 169 0.55 -0.28 4.61
CA ILE A 169 1.19 -0.35 3.29
C ILE A 169 1.02 0.98 2.58
N LYS A 170 2.11 1.52 2.01
CA LYS A 170 2.09 2.61 1.04
C LYS A 170 1.81 2.07 -0.35
N GLU A 171 2.65 1.13 -0.77
CA GLU A 171 2.61 0.51 -2.08
C GLU A 171 3.19 -0.91 -2.08
N ALA A 172 2.83 -1.66 -3.10
CA ALA A 172 3.37 -2.99 -3.39
C ALA A 172 3.87 -3.04 -4.83
N ASP A 173 5.19 -3.12 -4.98
CA ASP A 173 5.86 -3.29 -6.28
C ASP A 173 5.96 -4.77 -6.62
N PHE A 174 5.19 -5.19 -7.62
CA PHE A 174 5.18 -6.55 -8.12
C PHE A 174 5.88 -6.64 -9.48
N ARG A 175 6.86 -7.54 -9.58
CA ARG A 175 7.61 -7.83 -10.81
C ARG A 175 7.48 -9.31 -11.15
N ALA A 176 6.71 -9.63 -12.18
CA ALA A 176 6.51 -11.02 -12.64
C ALA A 176 7.64 -11.54 -13.56
N GLY A 177 8.71 -10.76 -13.78
CA GLY A 177 9.85 -11.13 -14.61
C GLY A 177 10.68 -9.90 -15.00
N GLY A 178 11.82 -10.14 -15.67
CA GLY A 178 12.69 -9.05 -16.14
C GLY A 178 13.36 -8.23 -15.03
N PHE A 179 13.38 -8.76 -13.80
CA PHE A 179 14.03 -8.13 -12.66
C PHE A 179 15.54 -8.36 -12.66
N GLU A 180 16.25 -7.49 -11.95
CA GLU A 180 17.70 -7.38 -11.92
C GLU A 180 18.35 -8.62 -11.28
N ALA A 181 19.53 -8.99 -11.76
CA ALA A 181 20.28 -10.16 -11.27
C ALA A 181 20.61 -10.12 -9.76
N ARG A 182 20.52 -8.95 -9.12
CA ARG A 182 20.75 -8.77 -7.68
C ARG A 182 19.78 -9.59 -6.81
N TYR A 183 18.61 -9.95 -7.33
CA TYR A 183 17.61 -10.75 -6.63
C TYR A 183 17.82 -12.26 -6.81
N GLY A 184 19.08 -12.69 -6.90
CA GLY A 184 19.50 -14.04 -7.29
C GLY A 184 18.75 -15.20 -6.61
N GLY A 185 18.68 -16.33 -7.31
CA GLY A 185 18.00 -17.55 -6.83
C GLY A 185 16.47 -17.51 -6.90
N ARG A 186 15.88 -16.44 -7.41
CA ARG A 186 14.43 -16.26 -7.53
C ARG A 186 14.02 -16.38 -8.99
N MET A 187 13.13 -17.32 -9.27
CA MET A 187 12.70 -17.65 -10.64
C MET A 187 11.28 -17.18 -10.96
N GLY A 188 10.44 -16.97 -9.92
CA GLY A 188 9.03 -16.61 -10.11
C GLY A 188 8.81 -15.12 -10.24
N SER A 189 8.89 -14.41 -9.12
CA SER A 189 8.59 -12.98 -9.07
C SER A 189 9.30 -12.29 -7.91
N ILE A 190 9.32 -10.95 -7.95
CA ILE A 190 9.70 -10.10 -6.84
C ILE A 190 8.46 -9.33 -6.41
N LEU A 191 8.12 -9.39 -5.13
CA LEU A 191 7.12 -8.56 -4.49
C LEU A 191 7.81 -7.76 -3.39
N ASN A 192 7.91 -6.45 -3.57
CA ASN A 192 8.39 -5.53 -2.54
C ASN A 192 7.22 -4.72 -1.99
N ILE A 193 6.91 -4.91 -0.72
CA ILE A 193 5.89 -4.15 -0.01
C ILE A 193 6.60 -3.04 0.75
N VAL A 194 6.15 -1.80 0.58
CA VAL A 194 6.71 -0.63 1.23
C VAL A 194 5.70 -0.12 2.25
N ASN A 195 6.14 0.08 3.48
CA ASN A 195 5.31 0.68 4.51
C ASN A 195 5.17 2.19 4.30
N ARG A 196 4.01 2.71 4.68
CA ARG A 196 3.73 4.13 4.70
C ARG A 196 4.38 4.82 5.88
N GLU A 197 4.66 6.11 5.73
CA GLU A 197 5.15 6.93 6.83
C GLU A 197 4.01 7.35 7.76
N GLY A 198 4.31 7.51 9.05
CA GLY A 198 3.34 8.01 10.03
C GLY A 198 3.04 9.51 9.83
N ASN A 199 1.97 9.99 10.45
CA ASN A 199 1.59 11.40 10.36
C ASN A 199 2.52 12.31 11.20
N THR A 200 3.21 13.26 10.57
CA THR A 200 4.18 14.18 11.21
C THR A 200 3.54 15.42 11.85
N GLU A 201 2.22 15.60 11.71
CA GLU A 201 1.53 16.86 12.03
C GLU A 201 0.53 16.69 13.15
N GLU A 202 -0.31 15.66 13.06
CA GLU A 202 -1.37 15.39 14.01
C GLU A 202 -1.39 13.93 14.43
N PHE A 203 -1.95 13.69 15.60
CA PHE A 203 -2.27 12.35 16.04
C PHE A 203 -3.49 11.84 15.26
N ALA A 204 -3.38 10.66 14.66
CA ALA A 204 -4.46 10.00 13.94
C ALA A 204 -4.57 8.53 14.36
N GLY A 205 -5.75 7.95 14.19
CA GLY A 205 -5.98 6.55 14.47
C GLY A 205 -7.10 5.95 13.64
N LYS A 206 -6.95 4.67 13.29
CA LYS A 206 -7.94 3.87 12.55
C LYS A 206 -8.19 2.58 13.34
N ALA A 207 -9.45 2.24 13.55
CA ALA A 207 -9.84 0.99 14.19
C ALA A 207 -10.86 0.28 13.30
N ASN A 208 -10.65 -1.02 13.09
CA ASN A 208 -11.54 -1.86 12.29
C ASN A 208 -11.92 -3.09 13.11
N ILE A 209 -13.21 -3.41 13.14
CA ILE A 209 -13.73 -4.62 13.80
C ILE A 209 -14.56 -5.37 12.76
N SER A 210 -14.19 -6.61 12.51
CA SER A 210 -14.91 -7.53 11.63
C SER A 210 -15.33 -8.78 12.43
N PHE A 211 -16.10 -9.66 11.81
CA PHE A 211 -16.44 -10.96 12.41
C PHE A 211 -15.20 -11.82 12.70
N LEU A 212 -14.11 -11.62 11.98
CA LEU A 212 -12.93 -12.48 12.02
C LEU A 212 -11.72 -11.85 12.69
N SER A 213 -11.65 -10.51 12.76
CA SER A 213 -10.51 -9.82 13.33
C SER A 213 -10.83 -8.45 13.89
N SER A 214 -9.88 -7.90 14.64
CA SER A 214 -9.84 -6.47 14.93
C SER A 214 -8.46 -5.90 14.67
N LYS A 215 -8.44 -4.69 14.13
CA LYS A 215 -7.24 -3.93 13.78
C LYS A 215 -7.26 -2.59 14.50
N LEU A 216 -6.09 -2.14 14.91
CA LEU A 216 -5.85 -0.81 15.45
C LEU A 216 -4.59 -0.25 14.81
N LEU A 217 -4.67 0.99 14.36
CA LEU A 217 -3.57 1.78 13.85
C LEU A 217 -3.58 3.10 14.59
N LEU A 218 -2.44 3.50 15.13
CA LEU A 218 -2.24 4.78 15.78
C LEU A 218 -0.97 5.41 15.21
N GLU A 219 -0.99 6.71 15.00
CA GLU A 219 0.17 7.43 14.48
C GLU A 219 0.18 8.87 14.96
N GLY A 220 1.34 9.49 14.87
CA GLY A 220 1.46 10.91 15.17
C GLY A 220 2.88 11.45 15.11
N PRO A 221 3.03 12.76 15.35
CA PRO A 221 4.32 13.43 15.39
C PRO A 221 5.19 12.88 16.53
N LEU A 222 6.51 12.84 16.31
CA LEU A 222 7.45 12.58 17.40
C LEU A 222 7.42 13.74 18.43
N PRO A 223 7.64 13.45 19.73
CA PRO A 223 7.78 14.48 20.73
C PRO A 223 8.91 15.46 20.37
N GLY A 224 8.59 16.75 20.24
CA GLY A 224 9.54 17.79 19.81
C GLY A 224 9.38 18.25 18.36
N ASN A 225 8.44 17.69 17.59
CA ASN A 225 7.96 18.33 16.37
C ASN A 225 7.30 19.67 16.73
N SER A 226 7.91 20.76 16.28
CA SER A 226 7.37 22.11 16.32
C SER A 226 7.36 22.65 14.89
N GLU A 227 6.54 23.68 14.63
CA GLU A 227 6.46 24.37 13.34
C GLU A 227 7.85 24.84 12.85
N ASN A 228 8.77 25.14 13.79
CA ASN A 228 10.15 25.58 13.54
C ASN A 228 11.24 24.50 13.72
N SER A 229 10.87 23.22 13.95
CA SER A 229 11.86 22.15 14.14
C SER A 229 12.52 21.77 12.81
N LYS A 230 13.86 21.77 12.76
CA LYS A 230 14.65 21.37 11.57
C LYS A 230 14.51 19.89 11.20
N ILE A 231 14.05 19.05 12.13
CA ILE A 231 13.79 17.63 11.93
C ILE A 231 12.34 17.39 12.33
N LYS A 232 11.49 17.04 11.36
CA LYS A 232 10.12 16.59 11.57
C LYS A 232 10.12 15.07 11.39
N GLY A 233 9.66 14.33 12.38
CA GLY A 233 9.51 12.87 12.29
C GLY A 233 8.16 12.40 12.81
N SER A 234 7.80 11.17 12.50
CA SER A 234 6.55 10.57 12.94
C SER A 234 6.77 9.18 13.51
N TRP A 235 5.76 8.68 14.21
CA TRP A 235 5.66 7.30 14.64
C TRP A 235 4.34 6.72 14.12
N MET A 236 4.33 5.41 13.87
CA MET A 236 3.15 4.63 13.51
C MET A 236 3.22 3.29 14.23
N LEU A 237 2.11 2.90 14.86
CA LEU A 237 1.95 1.64 15.56
C LEU A 237 0.69 0.96 15.05
N ALA A 238 0.84 -0.30 14.61
CA ALA A 238 -0.23 -1.07 14.00
C ALA A 238 -0.34 -2.45 14.66
N GLY A 239 -1.56 -2.90 14.93
CA GLY A 239 -1.84 -4.20 15.55
C GLY A 239 -3.06 -4.86 14.93
N ARG A 240 -3.01 -6.19 14.80
CA ARG A 240 -4.14 -7.02 14.34
C ARG A 240 -4.29 -8.24 15.24
N ARG A 241 -5.52 -8.55 15.65
CA ARG A 241 -5.88 -9.79 16.33
C ARG A 241 -6.98 -10.51 15.54
N THR A 242 -6.72 -11.74 15.16
CA THR A 242 -7.68 -12.63 14.49
C THR A 242 -8.31 -13.56 15.53
N TYR A 243 -9.62 -13.82 15.43
CA TYR A 243 -10.42 -14.59 16.41
C TYR A 243 -10.75 -16.02 15.98
N ILE A 244 -10.08 -16.54 14.96
CA ILE A 244 -10.34 -17.89 14.44
C ILE A 244 -10.03 -18.98 15.47
N ASP A 245 -9.04 -18.76 16.32
CA ASP A 245 -8.73 -19.63 17.45
C ASP A 245 -9.93 -19.82 18.37
N ALA A 246 -10.65 -18.74 18.71
CA ALA A 246 -11.86 -18.81 19.53
C ALA A 246 -12.99 -19.59 18.84
N ILE A 247 -13.18 -19.39 17.53
CA ILE A 247 -14.19 -20.12 16.73
C ILE A 247 -13.85 -21.61 16.68
N VAL A 248 -12.60 -21.96 16.33
CA VAL A 248 -12.12 -23.33 16.22
C VAL A 248 -12.20 -24.03 17.58
N ASN A 249 -11.75 -23.37 18.65
CA ASN A 249 -11.84 -23.91 20.00
C ASN A 249 -13.29 -24.12 20.44
N GLY A 250 -14.20 -23.21 20.11
CA GLY A 250 -15.63 -23.37 20.38
C GLY A 250 -16.23 -24.59 19.65
N ILE A 251 -15.91 -24.77 18.36
CA ILE A 251 -16.34 -25.94 17.59
C ILE A 251 -15.77 -27.23 18.19
N TRP A 252 -14.50 -27.24 18.57
CA TRP A 252 -13.86 -28.39 19.23
C TRP A 252 -14.51 -28.71 20.56
N GLN A 253 -14.86 -27.70 21.36
CA GLN A 253 -15.58 -27.89 22.61
C GLN A 253 -16.97 -28.50 22.37
N LEU A 254 -17.72 -27.99 21.40
CA LEU A 254 -19.03 -28.55 21.02
C LEU A 254 -18.93 -29.99 20.52
N TYR A 255 -17.92 -30.30 19.69
CA TYR A 255 -17.65 -31.66 19.23
C TYR A 255 -17.31 -32.59 20.39
N ARG A 256 -16.45 -32.16 21.33
CA ARG A 256 -16.13 -32.91 22.54
C ARG A 256 -17.37 -33.14 23.40
N LEU A 257 -18.19 -32.13 23.64
CA LEU A 257 -19.43 -32.25 24.41
C LEU A 257 -20.43 -33.23 23.78
N ARG A 258 -20.58 -33.21 22.44
CA ARG A 258 -21.42 -34.16 21.72
C ARG A 258 -20.92 -35.61 21.86
N ASN A 259 -19.61 -35.80 21.85
CA ASN A 259 -18.99 -37.12 21.79
C ASN A 259 -18.50 -37.63 23.17
N GLN A 260 -18.73 -36.88 24.26
CA GLN A 260 -18.34 -37.26 25.63
C GLN A 260 -18.98 -38.57 26.12
N ASN A 261 -20.13 -38.94 25.54
CA ASN A 261 -20.84 -40.19 25.84
C ASN A 261 -20.80 -41.21 24.69
N ALA A 262 -19.97 -40.97 23.67
CA ALA A 262 -19.85 -41.91 22.56
C ALA A 262 -19.09 -43.17 23.04
N VAL A 263 -19.71 -44.33 22.80
CA VAL A 263 -19.17 -45.64 23.15
C VAL A 263 -18.98 -46.42 21.85
N ASN A 264 -17.82 -47.06 21.70
CA ASN A 264 -17.56 -47.97 20.59
C ASN A 264 -18.49 -49.20 20.67
N PRO A 265 -18.68 -49.95 19.57
CA PRO A 265 -19.50 -51.17 19.57
C PRO A 265 -19.06 -52.23 20.59
N ASP A 266 -17.80 -52.16 21.04
CA ASP A 266 -17.19 -53.04 22.04
C ASP A 266 -17.37 -52.56 23.50
N GLY A 267 -18.08 -51.45 23.72
CA GLY A 267 -18.32 -50.89 25.06
C GLY A 267 -17.23 -49.96 25.59
N SER A 268 -16.14 -49.75 24.84
CA SER A 268 -15.07 -48.80 25.23
C SER A 268 -15.46 -47.35 24.97
N LYS A 269 -15.01 -46.43 25.83
CA LYS A 269 -15.23 -44.99 25.61
C LYS A 269 -14.42 -44.51 24.41
N VAL A 270 -15.03 -43.71 23.55
CA VAL A 270 -14.33 -43.06 22.43
C VAL A 270 -13.31 -42.07 23.00
N VAL A 271 -12.02 -42.34 22.81
CA VAL A 271 -10.93 -41.40 23.16
C VAL A 271 -10.71 -40.47 21.98
N LEU A 272 -11.01 -39.19 22.17
CA LEU A 272 -10.75 -38.16 21.18
C LEU A 272 -9.33 -37.60 21.36
N PRO A 273 -8.61 -37.29 20.27
CA PRO A 273 -7.32 -36.59 20.34
C PRO A 273 -7.44 -35.13 20.86
#